data_AF-A0A317XJ74-F1
#
_entry.id   AF-A0A317XJ74-F1
#
_cell.length_a   1.000
_cell.length_b   1.000
_cell.length_c   1.000
_cell.angle_alpha   90.00
_cell.angle_beta   90.00
_cell.angle_gamma   90.00
#
_symmetry.space_group_name_H-M   'P 1'
#
loop_
_entity.id
_entity.type
_entity.pdbx_description
1 polymer ?
#
loop_
_entity_poly.entity_id
_entity_poly.type
_entity_poly.pdbx_seq_one_letter_code
_entity_poly.pdbx_strand_id
1 'polypeptide(L)'
;MAGGGAVNRGPHTGSGTEAAASDLNGPQRKSKLSDFDFSEIARLQIPPAAGIANYAVFDKDDALAVHGSLPTFTKSFQPDEVRELIDIFAQASAPAVSQAELRENSKQITLAGTQYVVSGPRGAQHPVEIATLHAEDGESGKRDVLFAAPTATLLLVFQAAEGANTEEKTDAKEGLWAAVRSFAFALSEKGL
;
A
#
# COMPACT_ATOMS: atom_id res chain seq x y z
N MET A 1 44.48 20.57 35.75
CA MET A 1 45.24 19.77 34.77
C MET A 1 44.43 18.50 34.53
N ALA A 2 43.38 18.53 33.69
CA ALA A 2 43.39 18.37 32.23
C ALA A 2 44.09 17.09 31.75
N GLY A 3 43.35 16.22 31.04
CA GLY A 3 43.92 15.12 30.26
C GLY A 3 43.01 13.91 30.09
N GLY A 4 41.86 14.09 29.44
CA GLY A 4 41.02 12.97 28.99
C GLY A 4 41.72 12.15 27.91
N GLY A 5 41.79 10.84 28.13
CA GLY A 5 42.23 9.87 27.13
C GLY A 5 41.08 9.57 26.17
N ALA A 6 41.15 10.13 24.97
CA ALA A 6 40.23 9.85 23.87
C ALA A 6 40.34 8.39 23.44
N VAL A 7 39.27 7.62 23.63
CA VAL A 7 39.10 6.31 22.99
C VAL A 7 38.85 6.55 21.51
N ASN A 8 39.86 6.23 20.70
CA ASN A 8 39.83 6.28 19.26
C ASN A 8 38.89 5.17 18.73
N ARG A 9 37.61 5.50 18.55
CA ARG A 9 36.62 4.66 17.90
C ARG A 9 36.62 5.01 16.41
N GLY A 10 37.24 4.14 15.61
CA GLY A 10 37.20 4.21 14.14
C GLY A 10 35.78 4.15 13.60
N PRO A 11 35.59 4.33 12.28
CA PRO A 11 34.26 4.41 11.67
C PRO A 11 33.59 3.05 11.81
N HIS A 12 32.69 2.95 12.79
CA HIS A 12 31.85 1.78 12.94
C HIS A 12 30.93 1.73 11.73
N THR A 13 31.13 0.73 10.89
CA THR A 13 30.16 0.25 9.91
C THR A 13 28.83 0.08 10.62
N GLY A 14 27.83 0.87 10.23
CA GLY A 14 26.49 0.89 10.81
C GLY A 14 25.95 -0.52 10.97
N SER A 15 25.93 -1.00 12.21
CA SER A 15 25.24 -2.22 12.61
C SER A 15 23.75 -1.95 12.50
N GLY A 16 23.05 -2.69 11.65
CA GLY A 16 21.65 -2.51 11.29
C GLY A 16 20.68 -2.67 12.46
N THR A 17 20.45 -1.56 13.15
CA THR A 17 19.30 -1.32 14.02
C THR A 17 18.67 0.00 13.62
N GLU A 18 18.37 0.17 12.33
CA GLU A 18 17.42 1.20 11.94
C GLU A 18 16.06 0.70 12.43
N ALA A 19 15.50 1.38 13.44
CA ALA A 19 14.12 1.14 13.83
C ALA A 19 13.27 1.28 12.57
N ALA A 20 12.61 0.18 12.17
CA ALA A 20 11.70 0.19 11.04
C ALA A 20 10.62 1.24 11.34
N ALA A 21 10.04 1.89 10.33
CA ALA A 21 9.02 2.90 10.61
C ALA A 21 7.82 2.32 11.39
N SER A 22 7.63 1.00 11.34
CA SER A 22 6.69 0.23 12.15
C SER A 22 6.95 0.27 13.65
N ASP A 23 8.20 0.48 14.09
CA ASP A 23 8.58 0.53 15.50
C ASP A 23 8.40 1.92 16.13
N LEU A 24 8.07 2.92 15.30
CA LEU A 24 7.89 4.30 15.73
C LEU A 24 6.48 4.53 16.26
N ASN A 25 6.37 5.36 17.30
CA ASN A 25 5.07 5.86 17.74
C ASN A 25 4.47 6.83 16.71
N GLY A 26 3.15 7.03 16.75
CA GLY A 26 2.41 7.82 15.75
C GLY A 26 3.05 9.17 15.39
N PRO A 27 3.43 10.04 16.35
CA PRO A 27 4.10 11.30 16.05
C PRO A 27 5.47 11.15 15.36
N GLN A 28 6.29 10.19 15.79
CA GLN A 28 7.59 9.92 15.16
C GLN A 28 7.44 9.39 13.73
N ARG A 29 6.44 8.54 13.51
CA ARG A 29 6.13 8.01 12.18
C ARG A 29 5.63 9.11 11.25
N LYS A 30 4.72 9.97 11.70
CA LYS A 30 4.25 11.13 10.92
C LYS A 30 5.40 12.04 10.51
N SER A 31 6.33 12.30 11.42
CA SER A 31 7.54 13.08 11.12
C SER A 31 8.40 12.39 10.06
N LYS A 32 8.61 11.07 10.13
CA LYS A 32 9.34 10.34 9.09
C LYS A 32 8.60 10.37 7.75
N LEU A 33 7.28 10.14 7.75
CA LEU A 33 6.46 10.14 6.54
C LEU A 33 6.47 11.50 5.85
N SER A 34 6.53 12.61 6.59
CA SER A 34 6.64 13.94 6.00
C SER A 34 7.98 14.22 5.31
N ASP A 35 9.03 13.45 5.59
CA ASP A 35 10.33 13.59 4.93
C ASP A 35 10.36 12.94 3.53
N PHE A 36 9.36 12.12 3.19
CA PHE A 36 9.29 11.44 1.89
C PHE A 36 8.45 12.23 0.89
N ASP A 37 9.02 12.48 -0.29
CA ASP A 37 8.26 12.95 -1.45
C ASP A 37 7.65 11.74 -2.18
N PHE A 38 6.47 11.31 -1.74
CA PHE A 38 5.73 10.21 -2.37
C PHE A 38 5.39 10.51 -3.84
N SER A 39 5.26 11.79 -4.22
CA SER A 39 4.93 12.17 -5.59
C SER A 39 6.12 11.99 -6.53
N GLU A 40 7.34 12.30 -6.07
CA GLU A 40 8.57 12.03 -6.81
C GLU A 40 8.83 10.52 -6.91
N ILE A 41 8.66 9.77 -5.81
CA ILE A 41 8.79 8.31 -5.82
C ILE A 41 7.80 7.70 -6.81
N ALA A 42 6.53 8.14 -6.79
CA ALA A 42 5.51 7.67 -7.73
C ALA A 42 5.88 7.98 -9.17
N ARG A 43 6.37 9.20 -9.45
CA ARG A 43 6.82 9.59 -10.78
C ARG A 43 7.98 8.73 -11.31
N LEU A 44 8.91 8.33 -10.45
CA LEU A 44 10.06 7.51 -10.83
C LEU A 44 9.72 6.04 -11.01
N GLN A 45 8.81 5.52 -10.20
CA GLN A 45 8.53 4.09 -10.07
C GLN A 45 7.26 3.63 -10.80
N ILE A 46 6.36 4.56 -11.16
CA ILE A 46 5.14 4.26 -11.90
C ILE A 46 5.33 4.74 -13.35
N PRO A 47 5.62 3.84 -14.30
CA PRO A 47 5.69 4.20 -15.71
C PRO A 47 4.36 4.81 -16.18
N PRO A 48 4.36 5.84 -17.04
CA PRO A 48 3.13 6.39 -17.60
C PRO A 48 2.25 5.35 -18.34
N ALA A 49 2.87 4.29 -18.87
CA ALA A 49 2.19 3.19 -19.55
C ALA A 49 1.73 2.06 -18.61
N ALA A 50 1.86 2.21 -17.29
CA ALA A 50 1.54 1.17 -16.31
C ALA A 50 0.04 0.87 -16.16
N GLY A 51 -0.83 1.54 -16.91
CA GLY A 51 -2.28 1.35 -16.78
C GLY A 51 -2.84 1.79 -15.42
N ILE A 52 -2.18 2.75 -14.75
CA ILE A 52 -2.66 3.38 -13.50
C ILE A 52 -3.31 4.71 -13.85
N ALA A 53 -4.58 4.88 -13.48
CA ALA A 53 -5.29 6.15 -13.62
C ALA A 53 -5.03 7.07 -12.42
N ASN A 54 -5.15 6.53 -11.21
CA ASN A 54 -4.97 7.25 -9.95
C ASN A 54 -4.29 6.37 -8.91
N TYR A 55 -3.67 6.99 -7.90
CA TYR A 55 -3.13 6.29 -6.73
C TYR A 55 -3.33 7.09 -5.44
N ALA A 56 -3.40 6.36 -4.34
CA ALA A 56 -3.49 6.86 -2.99
C ALA A 56 -2.56 6.06 -2.08
N VAL A 57 -1.96 6.74 -1.11
CA VAL A 57 -1.13 6.14 -0.07
C VAL A 57 -1.69 6.56 1.28
N PHE A 58 -1.99 5.60 2.13
CA PHE A 58 -2.55 5.80 3.48
C PHE A 58 -1.59 5.28 4.53
N ASP A 59 -1.47 5.98 5.66
CA ASP A 59 -0.78 5.44 6.85
C ASP A 59 -1.68 4.39 7.50
N LYS A 60 -1.13 3.22 7.82
CA LYS A 60 -1.90 2.13 8.44
C LYS A 60 -2.35 2.46 9.87
N ASP A 61 -1.65 3.34 10.59
CA ASP A 61 -1.98 3.64 11.99
C ASP A 61 -3.25 4.47 12.12
N ASP A 62 -3.41 5.49 11.27
CA ASP A 62 -4.55 6.42 11.35
C ASP A 62 -5.50 6.35 10.16
N ALA A 63 -5.16 5.55 9.14
CA ALA A 63 -5.91 5.39 7.89
C ALA A 63 -6.10 6.70 7.11
N LEU A 64 -5.25 7.70 7.35
CA LEU A 64 -5.26 8.97 6.64
C LEU A 64 -4.30 8.95 5.46
N ALA A 65 -4.65 9.67 4.40
CA ALA A 65 -3.79 9.82 3.25
C ALA A 65 -2.51 10.57 3.62
N VAL A 66 -1.35 10.03 3.21
CA VAL A 66 -0.06 10.72 3.37
C VAL A 66 0.11 11.78 2.29
N HIS A 67 0.94 12.78 2.57
CA HIS A 67 1.29 13.83 1.61
C HIS A 67 1.86 13.24 0.31
N GLY A 68 1.56 13.86 -0.83
CA GLY A 68 1.98 13.37 -2.15
C GLY A 68 1.00 12.43 -2.85
N SER A 69 0.01 11.89 -2.12
CA SER A 69 -1.14 11.22 -2.74
C SER A 69 -2.00 12.20 -3.55
N LEU A 70 -2.61 11.75 -4.65
CA LEU A 70 -3.47 12.58 -5.51
C LEU A 70 -4.73 13.06 -4.74
N PRO A 71 -4.86 14.36 -4.40
CA PRO A 71 -5.93 14.83 -3.51
C PRO A 71 -7.34 14.65 -4.08
N THR A 72 -7.48 14.59 -5.40
CA THR A 72 -8.75 14.33 -6.09
C THR A 72 -9.24 12.90 -5.92
N PHE A 73 -8.32 11.96 -5.71
CA PHE A 73 -8.62 10.54 -5.51
C PHE A 73 -8.70 10.21 -4.02
N THR A 74 -7.84 10.76 -3.15
CA THR A 74 -7.87 10.42 -1.72
C THR A 74 -9.09 10.92 -0.98
N LYS A 75 -9.68 12.06 -1.39
CA LYS A 75 -10.87 12.64 -0.75
C LYS A 75 -12.13 11.77 -0.83
N SER A 76 -12.17 10.79 -1.72
CA SER A 76 -13.32 9.90 -1.85
C SER A 76 -13.33 8.79 -0.79
N PHE A 77 -12.19 8.50 -0.15
CA PHE A 77 -12.08 7.43 0.83
C PHE A 77 -12.27 7.96 2.25
N GLN A 78 -13.18 7.35 3.01
CA GLN A 78 -13.30 7.62 4.44
C GLN A 78 -12.28 6.79 5.23
N PRO A 79 -11.75 7.29 6.36
CA PRO A 79 -10.76 6.54 7.15
C PRO A 79 -11.26 5.17 7.62
N ASP A 80 -12.55 5.05 7.94
CA ASP A 80 -13.14 3.77 8.38
C ASP A 80 -13.16 2.73 7.24
N GLU A 81 -13.46 3.15 6.01
CA GLU A 81 -13.39 2.29 4.81
C GLU A 81 -11.95 1.81 4.55
N VAL A 82 -10.97 2.69 4.76
CA VAL A 82 -9.55 2.35 4.63
C VAL A 82 -9.10 1.37 5.72
N ARG A 83 -9.61 1.50 6.96
CA ARG A 83 -9.35 0.55 8.06
C ARG A 83 -9.90 -0.84 7.73
N GLU A 84 -11.12 -0.93 7.22
CA GLU A 84 -11.69 -2.21 6.79
C GLU A 84 -10.79 -2.90 5.75
N LEU A 85 -10.24 -2.13 4.79
CA LEU A 85 -9.31 -2.66 3.81
C LEU A 85 -7.99 -3.13 4.44
N ILE A 86 -7.44 -2.40 5.42
CA ILE A 86 -6.25 -2.81 6.17
C ILE A 86 -6.51 -4.11 6.93
N ASP A 87 -7.68 -4.23 7.56
CA ASP A 87 -8.09 -5.40 8.34
C ASP A 87 -8.16 -6.66 7.47
N ILE A 88 -8.59 -6.55 6.20
CA ILE A 88 -8.56 -7.66 5.24
C ILE A 88 -7.14 -8.21 5.08
N PHE A 89 -6.13 -7.36 4.91
CA PHE A 89 -4.73 -7.79 4.81
C PHE A 89 -4.18 -8.33 6.14
N ALA A 90 -4.58 -7.74 7.26
CA ALA A 90 -4.20 -8.24 8.59
C ALA A 90 -4.76 -9.64 8.85
N GLN A 91 -6.02 -9.89 8.49
CA GLN A 91 -6.63 -11.22 8.57
C GLN A 91 -5.95 -12.20 7.62
N ALA A 92 -5.63 -11.78 6.39
CA ALA A 92 -5.03 -12.67 5.41
C ALA A 92 -3.60 -13.11 5.74
N SER A 93 -2.87 -12.26 6.46
CA SER A 93 -1.53 -12.55 6.96
C SER A 93 -1.54 -13.26 8.33
N ALA A 94 -2.70 -13.44 8.96
CA ALA A 94 -2.82 -14.08 10.26
C ALA A 94 -2.66 -15.62 10.14
N PRO A 95 -1.74 -16.25 10.92
CA PRO A 95 -1.48 -17.70 10.83
C PRO A 95 -2.66 -18.60 11.14
N ALA A 96 -3.65 -18.07 11.87
CA ALA A 96 -4.80 -18.82 12.37
C ALA A 96 -6.01 -18.78 11.44
N VAL A 97 -6.01 -17.91 10.42
CA VAL A 97 -7.18 -17.74 9.55
C VAL A 97 -7.04 -18.67 8.35
N SER A 98 -8.03 -19.54 8.16
CA SER A 98 -8.06 -20.43 7.00
C SER A 98 -8.41 -19.66 5.73
N GLN A 99 -8.00 -20.17 4.55
CA GLN A 99 -8.42 -19.57 3.28
C GLN A 99 -9.94 -19.58 3.07
N ALA A 100 -10.66 -20.49 3.73
CA ALA A 100 -12.12 -20.54 3.66
C ALA A 100 -12.74 -19.36 4.43
N GLU A 101 -12.29 -19.12 5.67
CA GLU A 101 -12.75 -18.00 6.50
C GLU A 101 -12.41 -16.64 5.88
N LEU A 102 -11.23 -16.51 5.25
CA LEU A 102 -10.89 -15.29 4.50
C LEU A 102 -11.89 -15.05 3.36
N ARG A 103 -12.18 -16.06 2.54
CA ARG A 103 -13.11 -15.92 1.41
C ARG A 103 -14.54 -15.58 1.83
N GLU A 104 -14.97 -16.04 3.00
CA GLU A 104 -16.29 -15.72 3.53
C GLU A 104 -16.36 -14.30 4.09
N ASN A 105 -15.34 -13.88 4.84
CA ASN A 105 -15.35 -12.59 5.54
C ASN A 105 -14.88 -11.40 4.71
N SER A 106 -14.02 -11.61 3.71
CA SER A 106 -13.43 -10.54 2.90
C SER A 106 -14.03 -10.44 1.49
N LYS A 107 -15.24 -10.96 1.27
CA LYS A 107 -15.81 -11.10 -0.08
C LYS A 107 -16.18 -9.76 -0.71
N GLN A 108 -16.66 -8.83 0.10
CA GLN A 108 -17.14 -7.51 -0.35
C GLN A 108 -16.71 -6.43 0.64
N ILE A 109 -16.43 -5.24 0.10
CA ILE A 109 -16.12 -4.03 0.87
C ILE A 109 -16.74 -2.82 0.18
N THR A 110 -17.13 -1.80 0.95
CA THR A 110 -17.58 -0.52 0.40
C THR A 110 -16.46 0.50 0.53
N LEU A 111 -16.04 1.09 -0.59
CA LEU A 111 -15.05 2.16 -0.62
C LEU A 111 -15.63 3.32 -1.44
N ALA A 112 -15.57 4.54 -0.91
CA ALA A 112 -16.06 5.73 -1.61
C ALA A 112 -17.53 5.61 -2.09
N GLY A 113 -18.36 4.88 -1.34
CA GLY A 113 -19.76 4.61 -1.70
C GLY A 113 -19.96 3.57 -2.82
N THR A 114 -18.90 2.93 -3.32
CA THR A 114 -18.96 1.84 -4.30
C THR A 114 -18.70 0.51 -3.62
N GLN A 115 -19.52 -0.49 -3.91
CA GLN A 115 -19.31 -1.87 -3.44
C GLN A 115 -18.33 -2.58 -4.36
N TYR A 116 -17.30 -3.17 -3.78
CA TYR A 116 -16.29 -3.94 -4.50
C TYR A 116 -16.29 -5.38 -4.03
N VAL A 117 -16.17 -6.32 -4.97
CA VAL A 117 -15.81 -7.71 -4.72
C VAL A 117 -14.29 -7.80 -4.61
N VAL A 118 -13.79 -8.31 -3.49
CA VAL A 118 -12.34 -8.43 -3.26
C VAL A 118 -11.86 -9.78 -3.77
N SER A 119 -10.81 -9.75 -4.58
CA SER A 119 -10.11 -10.93 -5.07
C SER A 119 -8.65 -10.89 -4.59
N GLY A 120 -8.33 -11.77 -3.63
CA GLY A 120 -7.09 -11.73 -2.86
C GLY A 120 -7.25 -10.99 -1.52
N PRO A 121 -6.18 -10.78 -0.75
CA PRO A 121 -4.81 -11.24 -1.00
C PRO A 121 -4.68 -12.77 -0.88
N ARG A 122 -3.89 -13.38 -1.76
CA ARG A 122 -3.64 -14.83 -1.69
C ARG A 122 -2.42 -15.05 -0.80
N GLY A 123 -2.65 -15.49 0.45
CA GLY A 123 -1.66 -15.66 1.53
C GLY A 123 -0.55 -16.70 1.29
N ALA A 124 0.14 -16.61 0.15
CA ALA A 124 1.22 -17.50 -0.26
C ALA A 124 2.42 -16.76 -0.86
N GLN A 125 2.42 -15.42 -0.91
CA GLN A 125 3.54 -14.63 -1.44
C GLN A 125 3.86 -13.42 -0.55
N HIS A 126 4.50 -13.66 0.59
CA HIS A 126 5.35 -12.64 1.19
C HIS A 126 6.51 -12.32 0.23
N PRO A 127 6.95 -11.06 0.10
CA PRO A 127 6.53 -9.90 0.88
C PRO A 127 5.40 -9.06 0.28
N VAL A 128 4.84 -9.41 -0.88
CA VAL A 128 3.90 -8.53 -1.59
C VAL A 128 2.56 -9.21 -1.83
N GLU A 129 1.63 -8.96 -0.91
CA GLU A 129 0.24 -9.34 -1.04
C GLU A 129 -0.52 -8.24 -1.78
N ILE A 130 -1.06 -8.54 -2.96
CA ILE A 130 -1.92 -7.60 -3.71
C ILE A 130 -3.35 -8.15 -3.67
N ALA A 131 -4.29 -7.29 -3.32
CA ALA A 131 -5.72 -7.55 -3.51
C ALA A 131 -6.21 -6.76 -4.72
N THR A 132 -7.04 -7.39 -5.55
CA THR A 132 -7.74 -6.72 -6.65
C THR A 132 -9.21 -6.58 -6.27
N LEU A 133 -9.71 -5.36 -6.28
CA LEU A 133 -11.08 -5.01 -5.94
C LEU A 133 -11.83 -4.70 -7.23
N HIS A 134 -12.88 -5.45 -7.51
CA HIS A 134 -13.72 -5.27 -8.68
C HIS A 134 -15.03 -4.62 -8.27
N ALA A 135 -15.32 -3.42 -8.79
CA ALA A 135 -16.61 -2.79 -8.50
C ALA A 135 -17.74 -3.71 -8.98
N GLU A 136 -18.76 -3.90 -8.15
CA GLU A 136 -19.98 -4.54 -8.63
C GLU A 136 -20.57 -3.68 -9.74
N ASP A 137 -20.96 -4.30 -10.86
CA ASP A 137 -21.46 -3.61 -12.04
C ASP A 137 -22.66 -2.71 -11.65
N GLY A 138 -22.41 -1.43 -11.41
CA GLY A 138 -23.43 -0.41 -11.25
C GLY A 138 -24.05 -0.06 -12.61
N GLU A 139 -25.24 0.54 -12.59
CA GLU A 139 -26.04 0.90 -13.79
C GLU A 139 -25.29 1.72 -14.87
N SER A 140 -24.11 2.24 -14.57
CA SER A 140 -23.28 3.06 -15.44
C SER A 140 -22.30 2.28 -16.34
N GLY A 141 -22.20 0.95 -16.23
CA GLY A 141 -21.40 0.10 -17.13
C GLY A 141 -19.89 0.35 -17.12
N LYS A 142 -19.39 1.18 -16.19
CA LYS A 142 -17.96 1.40 -15.97
C LYS A 142 -17.47 0.45 -14.88
N ARG A 143 -16.69 -0.56 -15.30
CA ARG A 143 -15.95 -1.42 -14.38
C ARG A 143 -14.79 -0.63 -13.80
N ASP A 144 -14.93 -0.22 -12.55
CA ASP A 144 -13.83 0.32 -11.77
C ASP A 144 -13.08 -0.83 -11.10
N VAL A 145 -11.75 -0.84 -11.22
CA VAL A 145 -10.91 -1.88 -10.64
C VAL A 145 -9.82 -1.21 -9.83
N LEU A 146 -9.78 -1.53 -8.54
CA LEU A 146 -8.74 -1.05 -7.65
C LEU A 146 -7.75 -2.16 -7.33
N PHE A 147 -6.50 -1.79 -7.10
CA PHE A 147 -5.45 -2.65 -6.60
C PHE A 147 -5.00 -2.11 -5.26
N ALA A 148 -5.02 -2.95 -4.23
CA ALA A 148 -4.54 -2.61 -2.91
C ALA A 148 -3.30 -3.44 -2.58
N ALA A 149 -2.29 -2.81 -1.99
CA ALA A 149 -1.07 -3.47 -1.54
C ALA A 149 -0.61 -2.86 -0.20
N PRO A 150 -0.37 -3.66 0.85
CA PRO A 150 0.20 -3.19 2.09
C PRO A 150 1.73 -3.17 2.03
N THR A 151 2.35 -2.21 2.69
CA THR A 151 3.77 -2.24 3.08
C THR A 151 3.88 -2.45 4.60
N ALA A 152 5.02 -2.18 5.24
CA ALA A 152 5.10 -2.30 6.71
C ALA A 152 4.18 -1.30 7.41
N THR A 153 4.13 -0.06 6.92
CA THR A 153 3.45 1.08 7.55
C THR A 153 2.38 1.73 6.68
N LEU A 154 2.30 1.39 5.38
CA LEU A 154 1.38 2.04 4.45
C LEU A 154 0.41 1.06 3.81
N LEU A 155 -0.76 1.57 3.42
CA LEU A 155 -1.67 0.93 2.50
C LEU A 155 -1.67 1.72 1.18
N LEU A 156 -1.40 1.03 0.09
CA LEU A 156 -1.35 1.60 -1.25
C LEU A 156 -2.61 1.19 -1.99
N VAL A 157 -3.29 2.15 -2.63
CA VAL A 157 -4.49 1.91 -3.44
C VAL A 157 -4.30 2.53 -4.82
N PHE A 158 -4.49 1.75 -5.88
CA PHE A 158 -4.32 2.16 -7.27
C PHE A 158 -5.59 1.91 -8.05
N GLN A 159 -6.02 2.89 -8.83
CA GLN A 159 -7.12 2.74 -9.77
C GLN A 159 -6.57 2.34 -11.13
N ALA A 160 -7.12 1.27 -11.71
CA ALA A 160 -6.79 0.84 -13.06
C ALA A 160 -7.30 1.85 -14.10
N ALA A 161 -6.47 2.15 -15.09
CA ALA A 161 -6.87 2.90 -16.27
C ALA A 161 -7.69 2.03 -17.25
N GLU A 162 -8.32 2.68 -18.23
CA GLU A 162 -9.05 2.02 -19.29
C GLU A 162 -8.15 1.00 -20.03
N GLY A 163 -8.64 -0.23 -20.18
CA GLY A 163 -7.89 -1.34 -20.78
C GLY A 163 -7.15 -2.23 -19.76
N ALA A 164 -6.85 -1.71 -18.57
CA ALA A 164 -6.35 -2.50 -17.43
C ALA A 164 -7.47 -2.84 -16.41
N ASN A 165 -8.61 -2.15 -16.51
CA ASN A 165 -9.81 -2.30 -15.67
C ASN A 165 -10.70 -3.51 -16.08
N THR A 166 -10.09 -4.67 -16.26
CA THR A 166 -10.78 -5.92 -16.65
C THR A 166 -10.57 -7.02 -15.61
N GLU A 167 -11.47 -7.98 -15.55
CA GLU A 167 -11.28 -9.22 -14.77
C GLU A 167 -10.25 -10.14 -15.42
N GLU A 168 -10.20 -10.15 -16.75
CA GLU A 168 -9.33 -11.01 -17.53
C GLU A 168 -7.86 -10.64 -17.39
N LYS A 169 -6.99 -11.62 -17.66
CA LYS A 169 -5.55 -11.42 -17.69
C LYS A 169 -5.16 -10.77 -19.02
N THR A 170 -4.69 -9.53 -18.99
CA THR A 170 -4.18 -8.78 -20.16
C THR A 170 -2.79 -8.22 -19.88
N ASP A 171 -2.02 -7.94 -20.93
CA ASP A 171 -0.69 -7.33 -20.81
C ASP A 171 -0.73 -6.00 -20.04
N ALA A 172 -1.80 -5.21 -20.24
CA ALA A 172 -2.02 -3.96 -19.51
C ALA A 172 -2.24 -4.21 -18.01
N LYS A 173 -3.01 -5.24 -17.64
CA LYS A 173 -3.23 -5.62 -16.24
C LYS A 173 -1.98 -6.23 -15.61
N GLU A 174 -1.18 -6.99 -16.36
CA GLU A 174 0.12 -7.47 -15.89
C GLU A 174 1.12 -6.32 -15.66
N GLY A 175 1.15 -5.34 -16.55
CA GLY A 175 1.95 -4.12 -16.40
C GLY A 175 1.56 -3.33 -15.14
N LEU A 176 0.25 -3.22 -14.89
CA LEU A 176 -0.30 -2.63 -13.67
C LEU A 176 0.15 -3.39 -12.42
N TRP A 177 0.01 -4.71 -12.39
CA TRP A 177 0.50 -5.56 -11.29
C TRP A 177 1.99 -5.36 -11.02
N ALA A 178 2.80 -5.34 -12.07
CA ALA A 178 4.24 -5.14 -11.96
C ALA A 178 4.60 -3.77 -11.40
N ALA A 179 3.89 -2.71 -11.83
CA ALA A 179 4.10 -1.35 -11.32
C ALA A 179 3.70 -1.22 -9.85
N VAL A 180 2.54 -1.77 -9.45
CA VAL A 180 2.09 -1.80 -8.06
C VAL A 180 3.13 -2.51 -7.18
N ARG A 181 3.61 -3.68 -7.63
CA ARG A 181 4.64 -4.44 -6.91
C ARG A 181 5.96 -3.68 -6.80
N SER A 182 6.42 -3.07 -7.89
CA SER A 182 7.67 -2.29 -7.90
C SER A 182 7.59 -1.10 -6.95
N PHE A 183 6.46 -0.39 -6.95
CA PHE A 183 6.24 0.75 -6.06
C PHE A 183 6.18 0.33 -4.59
N ALA A 184 5.41 -0.72 -4.26
CA ALA A 184 5.35 -1.27 -2.91
C ALA A 184 6.72 -1.72 -2.40
N PHE A 185 7.51 -2.36 -3.28
CA PHE A 185 8.88 -2.78 -2.97
C PHE A 185 9.81 -1.59 -2.72
N ALA A 186 9.77 -0.55 -3.57
CA ALA A 186 10.59 0.66 -3.40
C ALA A 186 10.28 1.42 -2.09
N LEU A 187 9.03 1.39 -1.63
CA LEU A 187 8.66 1.92 -0.31
C LEU A 187 9.15 1.02 0.82
N SER A 188 9.03 -0.29 0.67
CA SER A 188 9.52 -1.27 1.65
C SER A 188 11.05 -1.18 1.84
N GLU A 189 11.82 -0.97 0.76
CA GLU A 189 13.27 -0.74 0.82
C GLU A 189 13.65 0.52 1.60
N LYS A 190 12.74 1.50 1.69
CA LYS A 190 12.89 2.72 2.49
C LYS A 190 12.43 2.54 3.95
N GLY A 191 12.05 1.31 4.33
CA GLY A 191 11.56 0.97 5.67
C GLY A 191 10.12 1.39 5.93
N LEU A 192 9.33 1.62 4.88
CA LEU A 192 7.93 2.02 4.91
C LEU A 192 6.97 0.84 4.70
#